data_AF-A0A3N0DPD0-F1
#
_entry.id   AF-A0A3N0DPD0-F1
#
_cell.length_a   1.000
_cell.length_b   1.000
_cell.length_c   1.000
_cell.angle_alpha   90.00
_cell.angle_beta   90.00
_cell.angle_gamma   90.00
#
_symmetry.space_group_name_H-M   'P 1'
#
loop_
_entity.id
_entity.type
_entity.pdbx_description
1 polymer ?
#
loop_
_entity_poly.entity_id
_entity_poly.type
_entity_poly.pdbx_seq_one_letter_code
_entity_poly.pdbx_strand_id
1 'polypeptide(L)'
;MRELSRMSTTAPAQVSLKQRAAKVLPSTLVELLDGFVFSLRRNRIRFTHWFFGLFGQNVVGRKDYYSTLPVLAEIEATRERWEKPSELAGLNINVNALEKNLGELAENWEAEFRSVAPSHAANAAKGFGPGYPAFDARTLYYTLREHKPRRYLEVGSGLSTYYASLAAAKNAEDGRPLSITCIEPYPYDALRTLDGFELVESVVQDVPVEKFEELGAGDVLFIDSSHALKIDSDVAYLFLEVLPRVKPGVFVHIHDVPFPFNTPFPASSWIFGERPPVYWNEAMIVQTFLAFNDAFEILLSTPMVRHYDEQFLVENFDDYTPLEQDPNPPSSLWLQRTR
;
A
#
# COMPACT_ATOMS: atom_id res chain seq x y z
N MET A 1 -25.60 -42.76 21.26
CA MET A 1 -27.04 -42.58 20.97
C MET A 1 -27.33 -41.09 20.86
N ARG A 2 -27.27 -40.55 19.63
CA ARG A 2 -28.00 -39.39 19.09
C ARG A 2 -27.41 -39.07 17.72
N GLU A 3 -27.95 -39.75 16.72
CA GLU A 3 -27.85 -39.36 15.31
C GLU A 3 -28.58 -38.02 15.14
N LEU A 4 -27.91 -37.04 14.53
CA LEU A 4 -28.57 -35.89 13.93
C LEU A 4 -28.37 -36.00 12.41
N SER A 5 -29.32 -36.70 11.79
CA SER A 5 -29.57 -36.65 10.36
C SER A 5 -29.95 -35.21 9.99
N ARG A 6 -29.02 -34.48 9.37
CA ARG A 6 -29.36 -33.28 8.58
C ARG A 6 -29.43 -33.71 7.13
N MET A 7 -30.65 -33.93 6.65
CA MET A 7 -30.96 -34.04 5.24
C MET A 7 -30.49 -32.76 4.53
N SER A 8 -29.42 -32.89 3.75
CA SER A 8 -29.04 -31.90 2.74
C SER A 8 -30.09 -31.96 1.64
N THR A 9 -31.03 -31.02 1.65
CA THR A 9 -31.91 -30.78 0.50
C THR A 9 -31.09 -30.06 -0.56
N THR A 10 -30.39 -30.82 -1.41
CA THR A 10 -29.84 -30.30 -2.65
C THR A 10 -30.98 -29.76 -3.51
N ALA A 11 -31.04 -28.44 -3.69
CA ALA A 11 -31.92 -27.84 -4.67
C ALA A 11 -31.62 -28.47 -6.05
N PRO A 12 -32.63 -28.88 -6.84
CA PRO A 12 -32.38 -29.47 -8.15
C PRO A 12 -31.64 -28.46 -9.03
N ALA A 13 -30.56 -28.89 -9.67
CA ALA A 13 -29.81 -28.08 -10.61
C ALA A 13 -30.78 -27.49 -11.66
N GLN A 14 -30.87 -26.15 -11.72
CA GLN A 14 -31.70 -25.48 -12.71
C GLN A 14 -31.21 -25.85 -14.11
N VAL A 15 -31.99 -26.68 -14.80
CA VAL A 15 -31.73 -27.09 -16.18
C VAL A 15 -31.68 -25.84 -17.06
N SER A 16 -30.53 -25.59 -17.69
CA SER A 16 -30.30 -24.36 -18.45
C SER A 16 -31.22 -24.27 -19.68
N LEU A 17 -31.50 -23.06 -20.15
CA LEU A 17 -32.32 -22.85 -21.35
C LEU A 17 -31.75 -23.60 -22.57
N LYS A 18 -30.42 -23.72 -22.68
CA LYS A 18 -29.74 -24.53 -23.70
C LYS A 18 -30.08 -26.01 -23.58
N GLN A 19 -30.07 -26.57 -22.36
CA GLN A 19 -30.43 -27.97 -22.10
C GLN A 19 -31.92 -28.25 -22.36
N ARG A 20 -32.80 -27.26 -22.21
CA ARG A 20 -34.21 -27.38 -22.58
C ARG A 20 -34.41 -27.31 -24.10
N ALA A 21 -33.72 -26.38 -24.76
CA ALA A 21 -33.76 -26.22 -26.22
C ALA A 21 -33.22 -27.46 -26.96
N ALA A 22 -32.15 -28.08 -26.44
CA ALA A 22 -31.55 -29.31 -26.99
C ALA A 22 -32.46 -30.55 -26.96
N LYS A 23 -33.58 -30.51 -26.22
CA LYS A 23 -34.57 -31.59 -26.20
C LYS A 23 -35.60 -31.52 -27.34
N VAL A 24 -35.71 -30.37 -28.01
CA VAL A 24 -36.80 -30.08 -28.96
C VAL A 24 -36.28 -29.56 -30.30
N LEU A 25 -35.08 -28.95 -30.34
CA LEU A 25 -34.51 -28.35 -31.54
C LEU A 25 -33.33 -29.17 -32.09
N PRO A 26 -33.10 -29.15 -33.42
CA PRO A 26 -31.89 -29.72 -34.02
C PRO A 26 -30.61 -29.11 -33.42
N SER A 27 -29.56 -29.93 -33.26
CA SER A 27 -28.29 -29.50 -32.63
C SER A 27 -27.67 -28.27 -33.30
N THR A 28 -27.73 -28.19 -34.63
CA THR A 28 -27.25 -27.05 -35.42
C THR A 28 -27.98 -25.75 -35.08
N LEU A 29 -29.29 -25.80 -34.84
CA LEU A 29 -30.08 -24.64 -34.47
C LEU A 29 -29.80 -24.20 -33.02
N VAL A 30 -29.56 -25.17 -32.12
CA VAL A 30 -29.18 -24.89 -30.73
C VAL A 30 -27.81 -24.19 -30.66
N GLU A 31 -26.83 -24.65 -31.44
CA GLU A 31 -25.51 -24.02 -31.53
C GLU A 31 -25.56 -22.61 -32.12
N LEU A 32 -26.39 -22.40 -33.15
CA LEU A 32 -26.57 -21.08 -33.77
C LEU A 32 -27.24 -20.08 -32.81
N LEU A 33 -28.26 -20.52 -32.08
CA LEU A 33 -28.92 -19.73 -31.04
C LEU A 33 -27.97 -19.44 -29.86
N ASP A 34 -27.17 -20.41 -29.43
CA ASP A 34 -26.19 -20.23 -28.36
C ASP A 34 -25.10 -19.23 -28.78
N GLY A 35 -24.61 -19.30 -30.02
CA GLY A 35 -23.69 -18.33 -30.61
C GLY A 35 -24.29 -16.92 -30.69
N PHE A 36 -25.56 -16.81 -31.08
CA PHE A 36 -26.27 -15.52 -31.12
C PHE A 36 -26.46 -14.92 -29.72
N VAL A 37 -26.89 -15.72 -28.74
CA VAL A 37 -27.04 -15.30 -27.34
C VAL A 37 -25.69 -14.88 -26.75
N PHE A 38 -24.61 -15.62 -27.05
CA PHE A 38 -23.27 -15.26 -26.60
C PHE A 38 -22.79 -13.95 -27.22
N SER A 39 -23.04 -13.75 -28.51
CA SER A 39 -22.75 -12.50 -29.22
C SER A 39 -23.51 -11.31 -28.64
N LEU A 40 -24.81 -11.45 -28.39
CA LEU A 40 -25.62 -10.41 -27.74
C LEU A 40 -25.11 -10.08 -26.33
N ARG A 41 -24.76 -11.10 -25.53
CA ARG A 41 -24.18 -10.90 -24.19
C ARG A 41 -22.86 -10.14 -24.26
N ARG A 42 -21.97 -10.54 -25.17
CA ARG A 42 -20.67 -9.88 -25.40
C ARG A 42 -20.85 -8.43 -25.82
N ASN A 43 -21.74 -8.17 -26.77
CA ASN A 43 -22.03 -6.82 -27.25
C ASN A 43 -22.61 -5.95 -26.15
N ARG A 44 -23.52 -6.49 -25.33
CA ARG A 44 -24.05 -5.78 -24.16
C ARG A 44 -22.94 -5.41 -23.17
N ILE A 45 -22.06 -6.35 -22.82
CA ILE A 45 -20.93 -6.09 -21.90
C ILE A 45 -20.04 -4.99 -22.46
N ARG A 46 -19.59 -5.14 -23.72
CA ARG A 46 -18.74 -4.13 -24.39
C ARG A 46 -19.40 -2.76 -24.45
N PHE A 47 -20.69 -2.72 -24.78
CA PHE A 47 -21.46 -1.49 -24.81
C PHE A 47 -21.54 -0.84 -23.42
N THR A 48 -21.80 -1.61 -22.37
CA THR A 48 -21.82 -1.09 -20.99
C THR A 48 -20.46 -0.48 -20.61
N HIS A 49 -19.36 -1.20 -20.81
CA HIS A 49 -18.03 -0.66 -20.50
C HIS A 49 -17.69 0.56 -21.36
N TRP A 50 -17.99 0.54 -22.66
CA TRP A 50 -17.79 1.68 -23.54
C TRP A 50 -18.60 2.90 -23.09
N PHE A 51 -19.90 2.72 -22.85
CA PHE A 51 -20.82 3.80 -22.46
C PHE A 51 -20.39 4.45 -21.14
N PHE A 52 -20.10 3.66 -20.11
CA PHE A 52 -19.62 4.20 -18.83
C PHE A 52 -18.18 4.74 -18.91
N GLY A 53 -17.36 4.17 -19.79
CA GLY A 53 -16.02 4.69 -20.09
C GLY A 53 -16.03 6.10 -20.68
N LEU A 54 -17.08 6.49 -21.43
CA LEU A 54 -17.27 7.87 -21.89
C LEU A 54 -17.40 8.88 -20.74
N PHE A 55 -17.79 8.42 -19.55
CA PHE A 55 -17.92 9.22 -18.34
C PHE A 55 -16.76 9.02 -17.36
N GLY A 56 -15.65 8.40 -17.81
CA GLY A 56 -14.49 8.11 -16.96
C GLY A 56 -14.73 7.02 -15.91
N GLN A 57 -15.77 6.21 -16.07
CA GLN A 57 -16.13 5.16 -15.11
C GLN A 57 -15.67 3.79 -15.59
N ASN A 58 -15.02 3.03 -14.72
CA ASN A 58 -14.79 1.60 -14.90
C ASN A 58 -15.83 0.83 -14.07
N VAL A 59 -16.73 0.11 -14.73
CA VAL A 59 -17.88 -0.53 -14.07
C VAL A 59 -17.74 -2.04 -14.04
N VAL A 60 -18.21 -2.63 -12.95
CA VAL A 60 -18.26 -4.08 -12.72
C VAL A 60 -19.66 -4.51 -12.33
N GLY A 61 -19.97 -5.80 -12.46
CA GLY A 61 -21.28 -6.30 -12.10
C GLY A 61 -21.43 -6.36 -10.57
N ARG A 62 -22.45 -5.71 -10.01
CA ARG A 62 -22.71 -5.77 -8.56
C ARG A 62 -22.85 -7.21 -8.02
N LYS A 63 -23.42 -8.11 -8.83
CA LYS A 63 -23.65 -9.53 -8.47
C LYS A 63 -22.73 -10.44 -9.28
N ASP A 64 -21.47 -10.07 -9.43
CA ASP A 64 -20.45 -10.99 -9.88
C ASP A 64 -19.61 -11.45 -8.69
N TYR A 65 -19.22 -12.72 -8.68
CA TYR A 65 -18.35 -13.28 -7.65
C TYR A 65 -16.87 -12.94 -7.91
N TYR A 66 -16.59 -12.31 -9.04
CA TYR A 66 -15.25 -12.23 -9.63
C TYR A 66 -14.65 -10.83 -9.58
N SER A 67 -15.43 -9.78 -9.33
CA SER A 67 -14.93 -8.43 -9.14
C SER A 67 -14.13 -8.33 -7.84
N THR A 68 -12.96 -7.71 -7.94
CA THR A 68 -12.15 -7.32 -6.78
C THR A 68 -12.63 -6.03 -6.13
N LEU A 69 -13.51 -5.26 -6.80
CA LEU A 69 -14.11 -4.06 -6.23
C LEU A 69 -15.28 -4.44 -5.32
N PRO A 70 -15.23 -4.08 -4.02
CA PRO A 70 -16.33 -4.35 -3.11
C PRO A 70 -17.53 -3.45 -3.41
N VAL A 71 -18.72 -3.94 -3.04
CA VAL A 71 -19.93 -3.13 -3.04
C VAL A 71 -19.97 -2.36 -1.71
N LEU A 72 -19.94 -1.02 -1.77
CA LEU A 72 -19.85 -0.15 -0.59
C LEU A 72 -20.87 -0.49 0.51
N ALA A 73 -22.13 -0.67 0.15
CA ALA A 73 -23.20 -1.04 1.08
C ALA A 73 -23.01 -2.43 1.73
N GLU A 74 -22.33 -3.36 1.07
CA GLU A 74 -22.09 -4.72 1.59
C GLU A 74 -20.92 -4.74 2.58
N ILE A 75 -19.87 -3.96 2.31
CA ILE A 75 -18.78 -3.79 3.28
C ILE A 75 -19.23 -2.94 4.47
N GLU A 76 -20.09 -1.93 4.28
CA GLU A 76 -20.70 -1.18 5.37
C GLU A 76 -21.54 -2.08 6.28
N ALA A 77 -22.38 -2.95 5.69
CA ALA A 77 -23.19 -3.90 6.45
C ALA A 77 -22.38 -4.92 7.25
N THR A 78 -21.09 -5.08 6.94
CA THR A 78 -20.20 -6.03 7.64
C THR A 78 -18.99 -5.35 8.26
N ARG A 79 -19.08 -4.04 8.51
CA ARG A 79 -18.01 -3.18 9.01
C ARG A 79 -17.33 -3.72 10.26
N GLU A 80 -18.11 -4.10 11.28
CA GLU A 80 -17.60 -4.67 12.54
C GLU A 80 -16.71 -5.92 12.36
N ARG A 81 -16.85 -6.65 11.24
CA ARG A 81 -16.08 -7.86 10.96
C ARG A 81 -14.68 -7.55 10.45
N TRP A 82 -14.50 -6.49 9.67
CA TRP A 82 -13.24 -6.19 8.98
C TRP A 82 -12.56 -4.91 9.47
N GLU A 83 -13.30 -3.91 9.95
CA GLU A 83 -12.74 -2.69 10.54
C GLU A 83 -12.38 -2.94 12.02
N LYS A 84 -11.47 -3.88 12.23
CA LYS A 84 -10.93 -4.20 13.54
C LYS A 84 -9.45 -4.52 13.42
N PRO A 85 -8.66 -4.35 14.49
CA PRO A 85 -7.29 -4.82 14.53
C PRO A 85 -7.20 -6.29 14.14
N SER A 86 -6.31 -6.61 13.19
CA SER A 86 -5.86 -7.97 12.93
C SER A 86 -5.02 -8.44 14.11
N GLU A 87 -5.08 -9.74 14.42
CA GLU A 87 -4.11 -10.36 15.32
C GLU A 87 -2.71 -10.44 14.70
N LEU A 88 -2.57 -10.04 13.42
CA LEU A 88 -1.34 -10.12 12.62
C LEU A 88 -0.72 -11.52 12.66
N ALA A 89 -1.58 -12.55 12.66
CA ALA A 89 -1.17 -13.95 12.74
C ALA A 89 -0.10 -14.28 11.70
N GLY A 90 0.96 -14.96 12.17
CA GLY A 90 2.14 -15.31 11.36
C GLY A 90 3.30 -14.31 11.45
N LEU A 91 3.10 -13.11 12.02
CA LEU A 91 4.16 -12.15 12.28
C LEU A 91 4.69 -12.32 13.72
N ASN A 92 6.01 -12.19 13.88
CA ASN A 92 6.65 -12.11 15.20
C ASN A 92 6.87 -10.64 15.55
N ILE A 93 5.91 -10.03 16.24
CA ILE A 93 5.94 -8.61 16.58
C ILE A 93 6.37 -8.44 18.03
N ASN A 94 7.44 -7.70 18.24
CA ASN A 94 7.89 -7.29 19.56
C ASN A 94 7.72 -5.77 19.69
N VAL A 95 6.59 -5.32 20.23
CA VAL A 95 6.24 -3.90 20.35
C VAL A 95 7.32 -3.13 21.13
N ASN A 96 7.83 -3.69 22.23
CA ASN A 96 8.91 -3.07 23.01
C ASN A 96 10.18 -2.83 22.17
N ALA A 97 10.47 -3.69 21.19
CA ALA A 97 11.59 -3.47 20.28
C ALA A 97 11.29 -2.32 19.30
N LEU A 98 10.06 -2.19 18.81
CA LEU A 98 9.65 -1.09 17.93
C LEU A 98 9.74 0.26 18.66
N GLU A 99 9.23 0.33 19.89
CA GLU A 99 9.32 1.52 20.76
C GLU A 99 10.77 1.87 21.05
N LYS A 100 11.58 0.88 21.45
CA LYS A 100 13.01 1.09 21.69
C LYS A 100 13.70 1.67 20.46
N ASN A 101 13.50 1.06 19.29
CA ASN A 101 14.12 1.51 18.05
C ASN A 101 13.67 2.95 17.69
N LEU A 102 12.38 3.27 17.86
CA LEU A 102 11.88 4.63 17.63
C LEU A 102 12.46 5.63 18.63
N GLY A 103 12.55 5.25 19.91
CA GLY A 103 13.12 6.09 20.97
C GLY A 103 14.60 6.41 20.74
N GLU A 104 15.40 5.40 20.38
CA GLU A 104 16.83 5.59 20.05
C GLU A 104 17.01 6.51 18.82
N LEU A 105 16.17 6.33 17.79
CA LEU A 105 16.17 7.23 16.63
C LEU A 105 15.79 8.67 17.00
N ALA A 106 14.76 8.85 17.83
CA ALA A 106 14.31 10.16 18.28
C ALA A 106 15.37 10.87 19.14
N GLU A 107 16.00 10.14 20.07
CA GLU A 107 17.10 10.67 20.91
C GLU A 107 18.26 11.20 20.06
N ASN A 108 18.62 10.49 18.99
CA ASN A 108 19.73 10.87 18.13
C ASN A 108 19.39 12.03 17.17
N TRP A 109 18.16 12.08 16.65
CA TRP A 109 17.88 12.85 15.43
C TRP A 109 16.71 13.84 15.51
N GLU A 110 15.86 13.84 16.54
CA GLU A 110 14.72 14.76 16.64
C GLU A 110 15.16 16.22 16.68
N ALA A 111 16.19 16.54 17.47
CA ALA A 111 16.70 17.90 17.58
C ALA A 111 17.25 18.43 16.23
N GLU A 112 17.93 17.56 15.46
CA GLU A 112 18.43 17.91 14.12
C GLU A 112 17.25 18.10 13.15
N PHE A 113 16.29 17.17 13.13
CA PHE A 113 15.10 17.26 12.29
C PHE A 113 14.34 18.56 12.52
N ARG A 114 14.04 18.91 13.77
CA ARG A 114 13.34 20.17 14.11
C ARG A 114 14.11 21.42 13.67
N SER A 115 15.44 21.34 13.57
CA SER A 115 16.26 22.47 13.12
C SER A 115 16.28 22.66 11.60
N VAL A 116 16.08 21.59 10.82
CA VAL A 116 16.19 21.63 9.34
C VAL A 116 14.85 21.53 8.64
N ALA A 117 13.88 20.84 9.22
CA ALA A 117 12.57 20.63 8.64
C ALA A 117 11.66 21.83 8.96
N PRO A 118 11.14 22.55 7.94
CA PRO A 118 10.09 23.52 8.17
C PRO A 118 8.84 22.85 8.75
N SER A 119 7.90 23.65 9.26
CA SER A 119 6.62 23.11 9.72
C SER A 119 5.95 22.29 8.61
N HIS A 120 5.22 21.25 9.00
CA HIS A 120 4.59 20.35 8.05
C HIS A 120 3.66 21.10 7.08
N ALA A 121 2.89 22.08 7.58
CA ALA A 121 2.05 22.94 6.75
C ALA A 121 2.85 23.77 5.73
N ALA A 122 4.02 24.29 6.11
CA ALA A 122 4.89 25.02 5.20
C ALA A 122 5.48 24.10 4.13
N ASN A 123 5.81 22.85 4.48
CA ASN A 123 6.33 21.88 3.51
C ASN A 123 5.24 21.39 2.54
N ALA A 124 4.03 21.12 3.03
CA ALA A 124 2.90 20.76 2.18
C ALA A 124 2.57 21.85 1.14
N ALA A 125 2.78 23.12 1.49
CA ALA A 125 2.60 24.24 0.58
C ALA A 125 3.67 24.38 -0.52
N LYS A 126 4.77 23.60 -0.47
CA LYS A 126 5.87 23.66 -1.46
C LYS A 126 5.53 22.98 -2.79
N GLY A 127 4.39 22.30 -2.88
CA GLY A 127 3.92 21.70 -4.13
C GLY A 127 4.51 20.32 -4.43
N PHE A 128 5.06 19.62 -3.43
CA PHE A 128 5.54 18.23 -3.55
C PHE A 128 4.41 17.18 -3.48
N GLY A 129 3.15 17.62 -3.43
CA GLY A 129 1.99 16.73 -3.30
C GLY A 129 1.51 16.56 -1.84
N PRO A 130 0.26 16.10 -1.66
CA PRO A 130 -0.30 15.79 -0.35
C PRO A 130 0.06 14.36 0.09
N GLY A 131 -0.39 13.98 1.29
CA GLY A 131 -0.56 12.57 1.67
C GLY A 131 0.45 12.04 2.68
N TYR A 132 1.70 12.49 2.65
CA TYR A 132 2.74 11.96 3.53
C TYR A 132 2.62 12.51 4.98
N PRO A 133 2.36 11.68 6.00
CA PRO A 133 2.13 12.15 7.38
C PRO A 133 3.34 12.85 8.02
N ALA A 134 3.08 13.85 8.86
CA ALA A 134 4.13 14.62 9.54
C ALA A 134 5.05 13.74 10.42
N PHE A 135 4.47 12.76 11.10
CA PHE A 135 5.24 11.85 11.95
C PHE A 135 6.07 10.85 11.13
N ASP A 136 5.58 10.40 9.99
CA ASP A 136 6.34 9.51 9.10
C ASP A 136 7.54 10.20 8.46
N ALA A 137 7.46 11.52 8.23
CA ALA A 137 8.59 12.35 7.82
C ALA A 137 9.77 12.33 8.81
N ARG A 138 9.48 12.25 10.11
CA ARG A 138 10.51 12.07 11.15
C ARG A 138 11.24 10.75 10.95
N THR A 139 10.48 9.66 10.89
CA THR A 139 11.08 8.31 10.85
C THR A 139 11.89 8.08 9.57
N LEU A 140 11.45 8.65 8.44
CA LEU A 140 12.24 8.69 7.20
C LEU A 140 13.55 9.45 7.41
N TYR A 141 13.48 10.67 7.93
CA TYR A 141 14.68 11.45 8.19
C TYR A 141 15.64 10.74 9.14
N TYR A 142 15.14 10.21 10.26
CA TYR A 142 15.94 9.50 11.27
C TYR A 142 16.65 8.29 10.69
N THR A 143 15.92 7.48 9.94
CA THR A 143 16.49 6.27 9.34
C THR A 143 17.59 6.60 8.33
N LEU A 144 17.40 7.64 7.51
CA LEU A 144 18.42 8.09 6.56
C LEU A 144 19.63 8.72 7.25
N ARG A 145 19.45 9.36 8.41
CA ARG A 145 20.55 9.95 9.19
C ARG A 145 21.33 8.93 10.00
N GLU A 146 20.65 7.93 10.54
CA GLU A 146 21.21 6.83 11.33
C GLU A 146 22.08 5.94 10.44
N HIS A 147 21.53 5.45 9.33
CA HIS A 147 22.22 4.46 8.50
C HIS A 147 23.11 5.07 7.41
N LYS A 148 22.91 6.35 7.08
CA LYS A 148 23.66 7.07 6.05
C LYS A 148 23.80 6.24 4.75
N PRO A 149 22.67 5.82 4.14
CA PRO A 149 22.70 5.02 2.92
C PRO A 149 23.52 5.71 1.84
N ARG A 150 24.08 4.92 0.92
CA ARG A 150 24.69 5.48 -0.29
C ARG A 150 23.64 5.70 -1.37
N ARG A 151 22.60 4.86 -1.40
CA ARG A 151 21.48 4.92 -2.35
C ARG A 151 20.14 4.91 -1.63
N TYR A 152 19.25 5.77 -2.09
CA TYR A 152 17.83 5.79 -1.74
C TYR A 152 17.05 5.74 -3.05
N LEU A 153 16.32 4.65 -3.28
CA LEU A 153 15.46 4.46 -4.43
C LEU A 153 14.01 4.51 -3.96
N GLU A 154 13.25 5.44 -4.50
CA GLU A 154 11.87 5.72 -4.11
C GLU A 154 10.91 5.44 -5.27
N VAL A 155 9.85 4.69 -4.98
CA VAL A 155 8.74 4.41 -5.91
C VAL A 155 7.50 5.13 -5.41
N GLY A 156 7.00 6.06 -6.22
CA GLY A 156 6.03 7.06 -5.78
C GLY A 156 6.73 8.19 -5.05
N SER A 157 6.79 9.38 -5.67
CA SER A 157 7.66 10.47 -5.20
C SER A 157 6.89 11.76 -4.97
N GLY A 158 7.32 12.50 -3.95
CA GLY A 158 6.62 13.71 -3.53
C GLY A 158 7.20 14.32 -2.27
N LEU A 159 6.35 14.49 -1.25
CA LEU A 159 6.73 15.16 -0.02
C LEU A 159 7.77 14.35 0.78
N SER A 160 7.71 13.03 0.74
CA SER A 160 8.74 12.11 1.26
C SER A 160 10.12 12.40 0.66
N THR A 161 10.20 12.59 -0.66
CA THR A 161 11.44 12.93 -1.38
C THR A 161 12.07 14.21 -0.86
N TYR A 162 11.25 15.23 -0.56
CA TYR A 162 11.73 16.47 0.02
C TYR A 162 12.39 16.22 1.39
N TYR A 163 11.77 15.44 2.27
CA TYR A 163 12.38 15.10 3.56
C TYR A 163 13.65 14.24 3.41
N ALA A 164 13.67 13.32 2.45
CA ALA A 164 14.88 12.56 2.11
C ALA A 164 16.03 13.47 1.64
N SER A 165 15.71 14.53 0.87
CA SER A 165 16.70 15.52 0.42
C SER A 165 17.33 16.30 1.58
N LEU A 166 16.57 16.59 2.65
CA LEU A 166 17.10 17.22 3.86
C LEU A 166 18.10 16.31 4.56
N ALA A 167 17.79 15.01 4.67
CA ALA A 167 18.70 14.03 5.24
C ALA A 167 19.95 13.85 4.36
N ALA A 168 19.78 13.84 3.04
CA ALA A 168 20.88 13.74 2.09
C ALA A 168 21.87 14.91 2.21
N ALA A 169 21.37 16.14 2.39
CA ALA A 169 22.20 17.31 2.61
C ALA A 169 23.05 17.17 3.88
N LYS A 170 22.46 16.74 5.00
CA LYS A 170 23.19 16.47 6.24
C LYS A 170 24.18 15.33 6.13
N ASN A 171 23.80 14.26 5.44
CA ASN A 171 24.71 13.15 5.16
C ASN A 171 25.92 13.61 4.34
N ALA A 172 25.73 14.53 3.38
CA ALA A 172 26.82 15.10 2.59
C ALA A 172 27.76 16.00 3.42
N GLU A 173 27.23 16.80 4.35
CA GLU A 173 28.03 17.56 5.33
C GLU A 173 28.94 16.63 6.17
N ASP A 174 28.43 15.43 6.49
CA ASP A 174 29.17 14.38 7.20
C ASP A 174 30.12 13.54 6.32
N GLY A 175 30.29 13.91 5.04
CA GLY A 175 31.15 13.19 4.09
C GLY A 175 30.59 11.84 3.62
N ARG A 176 29.27 11.63 3.74
CA ARG A 176 28.54 10.41 3.36
C ARG A 176 27.41 10.74 2.37
N PRO A 177 27.71 11.24 1.16
CA PRO A 177 26.67 11.68 0.23
C PRO A 177 25.71 10.55 -0.13
N LEU A 178 24.42 10.88 -0.16
CA LEU A 178 23.31 10.00 -0.54
C LEU A 178 22.87 10.31 -1.97
N SER A 179 22.83 9.29 -2.84
CA SER A 179 22.20 9.39 -4.15
C SER A 179 20.72 9.04 -4.06
N ILE A 180 19.85 9.95 -4.49
CA ILE A 180 18.40 9.77 -4.53
C ILE A 180 17.97 9.44 -5.97
N THR A 181 17.22 8.36 -6.16
CA THR A 181 16.57 8.03 -7.43
C THR A 181 15.07 7.86 -7.19
N CYS A 182 14.25 8.62 -7.91
CA CYS A 182 12.80 8.63 -7.81
C CYS A 182 12.19 8.00 -9.06
N ILE A 183 11.27 7.05 -8.91
CA ILE A 183 10.47 6.47 -9.98
C ILE A 183 9.04 6.97 -9.80
N GLU A 184 8.62 7.87 -10.69
CA GLU A 184 7.33 8.55 -10.57
C GLU A 184 6.76 8.83 -11.97
N PRO A 185 5.66 8.19 -12.37
CA PRO A 185 5.07 8.39 -13.70
C PRO A 185 4.45 9.78 -13.91
N TYR A 186 4.03 10.46 -12.83
CA TYR A 186 3.33 11.75 -12.89
C TYR A 186 3.92 12.75 -11.88
N PRO A 187 5.20 13.15 -12.04
CA PRO A 187 5.91 13.90 -11.01
C PRO A 187 5.35 15.31 -10.83
N TYR A 188 5.25 15.75 -9.58
CA TYR A 188 5.04 17.16 -9.28
C TYR A 188 6.24 18.00 -9.74
N ASP A 189 5.98 19.18 -10.30
CA ASP A 189 7.04 20.09 -10.77
C ASP A 189 8.05 20.46 -9.67
N ALA A 190 7.61 20.50 -8.40
CA ALA A 190 8.47 20.76 -7.26
C ALA A 190 9.61 19.75 -7.11
N LEU A 191 9.43 18.49 -7.52
CA LEU A 191 10.51 17.50 -7.49
C LEU A 191 11.70 17.96 -8.31
N ARG A 192 11.46 18.55 -9.48
CA ARG A 192 12.51 19.05 -10.40
C ARG A 192 13.33 20.21 -9.84
N THR A 193 12.92 20.77 -8.70
CA THR A 193 13.66 21.84 -8.00
C THR A 193 14.67 21.30 -6.99
N LEU A 194 14.64 20.00 -6.69
CA LEU A 194 15.61 19.37 -5.82
C LEU A 194 16.94 19.16 -6.57
N ASP A 195 18.05 19.39 -5.88
CA ASP A 195 19.37 19.10 -6.40
C ASP A 195 19.78 17.65 -6.10
N GLY A 196 20.65 17.08 -6.94
CA GLY A 196 21.33 15.82 -6.62
C GLY A 196 20.45 14.56 -6.62
N PHE A 197 19.32 14.57 -7.34
CA PHE A 197 18.47 13.39 -7.52
C PHE A 197 18.27 13.02 -9.00
N GLU A 198 17.99 11.75 -9.24
CA GLU A 198 17.61 11.20 -10.55
C GLU A 198 16.09 10.99 -10.58
N LEU A 199 15.40 11.54 -11.58
CA LEU A 199 13.98 11.30 -11.80
C LEU A 199 13.78 10.36 -13.00
N VAL A 200 13.12 9.23 -12.75
CA VAL A 200 12.70 8.25 -13.75
C VAL A 200 11.19 8.40 -13.94
N GLU A 201 10.80 9.11 -15.00
CA GLU A 201 9.40 9.35 -15.35
C GLU A 201 8.77 8.14 -16.04
N SER A 202 8.48 7.11 -15.25
CA SER A 202 7.97 5.84 -15.74
C SER A 202 7.10 5.15 -14.69
N VAL A 203 6.17 4.31 -15.14
CA VAL A 203 5.51 3.36 -14.24
C VAL A 203 6.54 2.34 -13.78
N VAL A 204 6.50 1.95 -12.51
CA VAL A 204 7.57 1.11 -11.93
C VAL A 204 7.72 -0.25 -12.62
N GLN A 205 6.63 -0.78 -13.16
CA GLN A 205 6.58 -2.04 -13.91
C GLN A 205 7.45 -2.02 -15.17
N ASP A 206 7.68 -0.84 -15.77
CA ASP A 206 8.52 -0.68 -16.96
C ASP A 206 9.99 -0.44 -16.62
N VAL A 207 10.32 -0.20 -15.34
CA VAL A 207 11.69 0.01 -14.88
C VAL A 207 12.42 -1.34 -14.78
N PRO A 208 13.60 -1.49 -15.40
CA PRO A 208 14.39 -2.72 -15.32
C PRO A 208 14.67 -3.12 -13.88
N VAL A 209 14.43 -4.40 -13.55
CA VAL A 209 14.56 -4.92 -12.19
C VAL A 209 15.99 -4.77 -11.66
N GLU A 210 16.98 -4.73 -12.55
CA GLU A 210 18.40 -4.53 -12.25
C GLU A 210 18.64 -3.23 -11.48
N LYS A 211 17.82 -2.19 -11.68
CA LYS A 211 17.91 -0.93 -10.93
C LYS A 211 17.68 -1.15 -9.43
N PHE A 212 16.82 -2.08 -9.06
CA PHE A 212 16.58 -2.47 -7.66
C PHE A 212 17.67 -3.42 -7.14
N GLU A 213 18.21 -4.28 -8.00
CA GLU A 213 19.33 -5.17 -7.66
C GLU A 213 20.62 -4.40 -7.38
N GLU A 214 20.73 -3.14 -7.83
CA GLU A 214 21.84 -2.27 -7.48
C GLU A 214 21.89 -1.93 -5.98
N LEU A 215 20.77 -1.93 -5.26
CA LEU A 215 20.73 -1.63 -3.83
C LEU A 215 21.57 -2.66 -3.05
N GLY A 216 22.48 -2.16 -2.23
CA GLY A 216 23.36 -2.97 -1.38
C GLY A 216 23.04 -2.84 0.10
N ALA A 217 23.78 -3.56 0.94
CA ALA A 217 23.63 -3.46 2.38
C ALA A 217 23.75 -2.01 2.87
N GLY A 218 22.78 -1.57 3.67
CA GLY A 218 22.68 -0.20 4.17
C GLY A 218 21.97 0.79 3.23
N ASP A 219 21.71 0.43 1.97
CA ASP A 219 20.90 1.24 1.05
C ASP A 219 19.40 1.08 1.35
N VAL A 220 18.58 2.00 0.83
CA VAL A 220 17.14 2.06 1.12
C VAL A 220 16.31 1.92 -0.17
N LEU A 221 15.30 1.06 -0.11
CA LEU A 221 14.15 1.03 -1.02
C LEU A 221 12.94 1.62 -0.30
N PHE A 222 12.34 2.66 -0.86
CA PHE A 222 11.12 3.30 -0.35
C PHE A 222 9.97 3.05 -1.31
N ILE A 223 8.85 2.56 -0.79
CA ILE A 223 7.65 2.17 -1.55
C ILE A 223 6.45 2.95 -1.01
N ASP A 224 5.94 3.86 -1.82
CA ASP A 224 4.69 4.61 -1.59
C ASP A 224 3.89 4.63 -2.90
N SER A 225 3.40 3.44 -3.26
CA SER A 225 2.86 3.14 -4.58
C SER A 225 1.35 3.43 -4.68
N SER A 226 0.62 2.76 -5.57
CA SER A 226 -0.84 2.89 -5.62
C SER A 226 -1.59 2.19 -4.47
N HIS A 227 -0.90 1.33 -3.71
CA HIS A 227 -1.42 0.48 -2.61
C HIS A 227 -2.58 -0.46 -3.01
N ALA A 228 -2.80 -0.63 -4.31
CA ALA A 228 -3.90 -1.41 -4.88
C ALA A 228 -3.36 -2.62 -5.66
N LEU A 229 -3.47 -3.80 -5.06
CA LEU A 229 -3.20 -5.06 -5.73
C LEU A 229 -4.29 -5.38 -6.75
N LYS A 230 -3.89 -5.47 -8.03
CA LYS A 230 -4.71 -5.88 -9.17
C LYS A 230 -3.79 -6.43 -10.26
N ILE A 231 -4.37 -6.95 -11.34
CA ILE A 231 -3.59 -7.39 -12.51
C ILE A 231 -2.76 -6.19 -13.00
N ASP A 232 -1.46 -6.42 -13.19
CA ASP A 232 -0.49 -5.43 -13.68
C ASP A 232 -0.31 -4.20 -12.76
N SER A 233 -0.53 -4.35 -11.45
CA SER A 233 -0.28 -3.27 -10.49
C SER A 233 1.18 -3.18 -10.05
N ASP A 234 1.58 -1.98 -9.66
CA ASP A 234 2.84 -1.70 -8.98
C ASP A 234 3.03 -2.58 -7.73
N VAL A 235 2.01 -2.72 -6.87
CA VAL A 235 2.05 -3.61 -5.70
C VAL A 235 2.37 -5.05 -6.11
N ALA A 236 1.75 -5.57 -7.18
CA ALA A 236 2.02 -6.92 -7.65
C ALA A 236 3.48 -7.05 -8.13
N TYR A 237 3.95 -6.09 -8.93
CA TYR A 237 5.33 -6.08 -9.43
C TYR A 237 6.35 -5.95 -8.30
N LEU A 238 6.14 -5.01 -7.38
CA LEU A 238 7.05 -4.75 -6.26
C LEU A 238 7.19 -5.97 -5.35
N PHE A 239 6.07 -6.58 -4.95
CA PHE A 239 6.11 -7.73 -4.03
C PHE A 239 6.54 -9.04 -4.70
N LEU A 240 6.18 -9.27 -5.96
CA LEU A 240 6.44 -10.55 -6.63
C LEU A 240 7.76 -10.56 -7.39
N GLU A 241 8.20 -9.42 -7.92
CA GLU A 241 9.41 -9.32 -8.73
C GLU A 241 10.54 -8.54 -8.04
N VAL A 242 10.26 -7.43 -7.37
CA VAL A 242 11.31 -6.57 -6.80
C VAL A 242 11.81 -7.07 -5.44
N LEU A 243 10.95 -7.14 -4.42
CA LEU A 243 11.34 -7.49 -3.04
C LEU A 243 12.13 -8.82 -2.95
N PRO A 244 11.77 -9.89 -3.69
CA PRO A 244 12.54 -11.15 -3.66
C PRO A 244 13.98 -11.02 -4.18
N ARG A 245 14.32 -9.97 -4.94
CA ARG A 245 15.65 -9.76 -5.56
C ARG A 245 16.52 -8.72 -4.86
N VAL A 246 15.94 -7.87 -4.02
CA VAL A 246 16.66 -6.89 -3.19
C VAL A 246 17.78 -7.58 -2.39
N LYS A 247 18.98 -7.01 -2.22
CA LYS A 247 20.07 -7.72 -1.53
C LYS A 247 19.91 -7.74 0.00
N PRO A 248 20.50 -8.73 0.71
CA PRO A 248 20.59 -8.69 2.16
C PRO A 248 21.27 -7.41 2.66
N GLY A 249 20.76 -6.88 3.78
CA GLY A 249 21.16 -5.63 4.41
C GLY A 249 20.45 -4.39 3.88
N VAL A 250 19.67 -4.49 2.79
CA VAL A 250 18.85 -3.36 2.30
C VAL A 250 17.70 -3.10 3.26
N PHE A 251 17.47 -1.83 3.57
CA PHE A 251 16.28 -1.37 4.29
C PHE A 251 15.13 -1.13 3.31
N VAL A 252 13.93 -1.56 3.68
CA VAL A 252 12.73 -1.37 2.87
C VAL A 252 11.71 -0.60 3.70
N HIS A 253 11.31 0.58 3.24
CA HIS A 253 10.17 1.32 3.78
C HIS A 253 8.96 1.06 2.89
N ILE A 254 7.88 0.51 3.46
CA ILE A 254 6.58 0.43 2.81
C ILE A 254 5.65 1.39 3.55
N HIS A 255 5.14 2.39 2.84
CA HIS A 255 4.25 3.42 3.36
C HIS A 255 2.77 3.01 3.21
N ASP A 256 1.87 3.69 3.94
CA ASP A 256 0.44 3.37 4.00
C ASP A 256 0.12 1.92 4.39
N VAL A 257 0.89 1.40 5.35
CA VAL A 257 0.62 0.11 6.02
C VAL A 257 0.04 0.35 7.42
N PRO A 258 -1.30 0.47 7.57
CA PRO A 258 -1.94 0.89 8.82
C PRO A 258 -2.03 -0.22 9.89
N PHE A 259 -1.02 -1.09 9.99
CA PHE A 259 -1.03 -2.21 10.93
C PHE A 259 -1.36 -1.74 12.36
N PRO A 260 -2.25 -2.47 13.08
CA PRO A 260 -2.76 -3.80 12.77
C PRO A 260 -4.01 -3.85 11.88
N PHE A 261 -4.43 -2.76 11.25
CA PHE A 261 -5.56 -2.78 10.33
C PHE A 261 -5.12 -3.26 8.94
N ASN A 262 -5.97 -4.07 8.31
CA ASN A 262 -5.73 -4.65 6.98
C ASN A 262 -6.42 -3.86 5.85
N THR A 263 -7.00 -2.72 6.17
CA THR A 263 -7.73 -1.83 5.26
C THR A 263 -7.32 -0.38 5.56
N PRO A 264 -7.58 0.58 4.65
CA PRO A 264 -7.34 1.99 4.91
C PRO A 264 -7.91 2.42 6.26
N PHE A 265 -7.11 3.17 7.01
CA PHE A 265 -7.43 3.54 8.38
C PHE A 265 -7.26 5.07 8.56
N PRO A 266 -8.22 5.77 9.18
CA PRO A 266 -9.54 5.27 9.59
C PRO A 266 -10.49 5.07 8.40
N ALA A 267 -11.28 3.99 8.38
CA ALA A 267 -12.13 3.68 7.23
C ALA A 267 -13.22 4.75 7.00
N SER A 268 -13.60 5.50 8.03
CA SER A 268 -14.50 6.66 7.93
C SER A 268 -13.99 7.74 6.97
N SER A 269 -12.67 7.92 6.86
CA SER A 269 -12.06 8.95 6.01
C SER A 269 -11.71 8.41 4.61
N TRP A 270 -11.23 7.16 4.55
CA TRP A 270 -10.70 6.59 3.32
C TRP A 270 -11.74 5.80 2.51
N ILE A 271 -12.68 5.11 3.16
CA ILE A 271 -13.68 4.26 2.50
C ILE A 271 -15.05 4.95 2.46
N PHE A 272 -15.47 5.54 3.58
CA PHE A 272 -16.80 6.13 3.74
C PHE A 272 -16.81 7.67 3.78
N GLY A 273 -15.68 8.29 3.40
CA GLY A 273 -15.50 9.73 3.46
C GLY A 273 -16.18 10.49 2.32
N GLU A 274 -15.85 11.78 2.21
CA GLU A 274 -16.45 12.69 1.21
C GLU A 274 -15.88 12.51 -0.21
N ARG A 275 -14.82 11.72 -0.36
CA ARG A 275 -14.17 11.41 -1.64
C ARG A 275 -14.59 10.03 -2.17
N PRO A 276 -14.29 9.70 -3.44
CA PRO A 276 -14.45 8.33 -3.93
C PRO A 276 -13.75 7.32 -3.00
N PRO A 277 -14.40 6.19 -2.66
CA PRO A 277 -13.84 5.19 -1.76
C PRO A 277 -12.47 4.68 -2.23
N VAL A 278 -11.53 4.64 -1.29
CA VAL A 278 -10.20 4.08 -1.49
C VAL A 278 -10.20 2.65 -0.95
N TYR A 279 -9.88 1.68 -1.81
CA TYR A 279 -9.86 0.25 -1.46
C TYR A 279 -8.45 -0.32 -1.46
N TRP A 280 -7.51 0.40 -0.83
CA TRP A 280 -6.14 -0.12 -0.69
C TRP A 280 -6.17 -1.46 0.05
N ASN A 281 -5.43 -2.43 -0.48
CA ASN A 281 -5.38 -3.79 0.04
C ASN A 281 -3.93 -4.27 0.20
N GLU A 282 -2.95 -3.37 0.03
CA GLU A 282 -1.53 -3.66 0.17
C GLU A 282 -1.18 -4.18 1.58
N ALA A 283 -1.77 -3.65 2.64
CA ALA A 283 -1.56 -4.14 4.01
C ALA A 283 -1.81 -5.65 4.17
N MET A 284 -2.82 -6.20 3.47
CA MET A 284 -3.08 -7.65 3.48
C MET A 284 -1.96 -8.44 2.81
N ILE A 285 -1.38 -7.89 1.74
CA ILE A 285 -0.24 -8.48 1.04
C ILE A 285 1.03 -8.36 1.86
N VAL A 286 1.26 -7.22 2.53
CA VAL A 286 2.38 -7.05 3.47
C VAL A 286 2.31 -8.10 4.57
N GLN A 287 1.13 -8.29 5.20
CA GLN A 287 0.96 -9.31 6.22
C GLN A 287 1.26 -10.72 5.65
N THR A 288 0.73 -11.02 4.46
CA THR A 288 0.95 -12.32 3.81
C THR A 288 2.43 -12.54 3.45
N PHE A 289 3.12 -11.49 2.99
CA PHE A 289 4.53 -11.52 2.61
C PHE A 289 5.45 -11.73 3.82
N LEU A 290 5.11 -11.14 4.98
CA LEU A 290 5.88 -11.28 6.21
C LEU A 290 5.55 -12.59 6.94
N ALA A 291 4.30 -13.06 6.84
CA ALA A 291 3.92 -14.34 7.40
C ALA A 291 4.74 -15.46 6.75
N PHE A 292 5.44 -16.25 7.59
CA PHE A 292 6.33 -17.34 7.16
C PHE A 292 7.57 -16.89 6.37
N ASN A 293 7.89 -15.60 6.36
CA ASN A 293 9.07 -15.07 5.69
C ASN A 293 10.07 -14.56 6.72
N ASP A 294 11.04 -15.39 7.08
CA ASP A 294 12.10 -14.97 7.99
C ASP A 294 13.31 -14.31 7.27
N ALA A 295 13.14 -13.93 5.99
CA ALA A 295 14.14 -13.14 5.25
C ALA A 295 14.02 -11.63 5.45
N PHE A 296 12.92 -11.15 6.04
CA PHE A 296 12.69 -9.75 6.33
C PHE A 296 12.34 -9.59 7.80
N GLU A 297 13.03 -8.67 8.46
CA GLU A 297 12.79 -8.32 9.86
C GLU A 297 12.07 -6.97 9.93
N ILE A 298 11.06 -6.87 10.79
CA ILE A 298 10.38 -5.60 11.08
C ILE A 298 11.24 -4.82 12.06
N LEU A 299 11.72 -3.65 11.66
CA LEU A 299 12.53 -2.77 12.50
C LEU A 299 11.70 -1.72 13.21
N LEU A 300 10.70 -1.17 12.52
CA LEU A 300 9.84 -0.12 13.05
C LEU A 300 8.47 -0.17 12.36
N SER A 301 7.41 0.11 13.10
CA SER A 301 6.11 0.42 12.55
C SER A 301 5.43 1.48 13.40
N THR A 302 5.29 2.68 12.85
CA THR A 302 4.65 3.81 13.52
C THR A 302 3.18 3.54 13.86
N PRO A 303 2.34 2.90 13.01
CA PRO A 303 0.97 2.61 13.38
C PRO A 303 0.85 1.49 14.43
N MET A 304 1.78 0.53 14.49
CA MET A 304 1.78 -0.47 15.56
C MET A 304 2.17 0.14 16.90
N VAL A 305 3.22 0.97 16.95
CA VAL A 305 3.56 1.71 18.18
C VAL A 305 2.37 2.55 18.62
N ARG A 306 1.78 3.35 17.72
CA ARG A 306 0.57 4.13 18.00
C ARG A 306 -0.58 3.27 18.53
N HIS A 307 -0.81 2.09 17.96
CA HIS A 307 -1.94 1.24 18.35
C HIS A 307 -1.76 0.62 19.73
N TYR A 308 -0.56 0.12 20.04
CA TYR A 308 -0.29 -0.62 21.27
C TYR A 308 0.15 0.28 22.43
N ASP A 309 0.83 1.39 22.14
CA ASP A 309 1.26 2.39 23.12
C ASP A 309 1.30 3.80 22.51
N GLU A 310 0.13 4.41 22.33
CA GLU A 310 0.07 5.81 21.90
C GLU A 310 0.67 6.77 22.94
N GLN A 311 0.65 6.40 24.22
CA GLN A 311 1.19 7.26 25.29
C GLN A 311 2.69 7.46 25.12
N PHE A 312 3.43 6.43 24.69
CA PHE A 312 4.82 6.58 24.29
C PHE A 312 5.02 7.72 23.29
N LEU A 313 4.16 7.84 22.26
CA LEU A 313 4.27 8.92 21.27
C LEU A 313 3.92 10.29 21.88
N VAL A 314 2.87 10.36 22.69
CA VAL A 314 2.45 11.60 23.37
C VAL A 314 3.52 12.13 24.33
N GLU A 315 4.23 11.24 25.03
CA GLU A 315 5.22 11.61 26.04
C GLU A 315 6.58 12.00 25.41
N ASN A 316 6.95 11.39 24.28
CA ASN A 316 8.27 11.58 23.67
C ASN A 316 8.29 12.63 22.54
N PHE A 317 7.12 13.04 22.02
CA PHE A 317 7.02 13.99 20.91
C PHE A 317 6.01 15.10 21.25
N ASP A 318 6.51 16.31 21.54
CA ASP A 318 5.74 17.45 22.04
C ASP A 318 4.67 17.97 21.08
N ASP A 319 4.83 17.71 19.78
CA ASP A 319 3.91 18.10 18.71
C ASP A 319 3.20 16.89 18.05
N TYR A 320 3.24 15.71 18.69
CA TYR A 320 2.46 14.57 18.25
C TYR A 320 0.95 14.87 18.32
N THR A 321 0.23 14.49 17.28
CA THR A 321 -1.23 14.64 17.22
C THR A 321 -1.86 13.30 17.62
N PRO A 322 -2.60 13.23 18.74
CA PRO A 322 -3.28 12.00 19.14
C PRO A 322 -4.25 11.51 18.07
N LEU A 323 -4.40 10.20 17.94
CA LEU A 323 -5.21 9.53 16.92
C LEU A 323 -6.64 10.07 16.82
N GLU A 324 -7.28 10.34 17.95
CA GLU A 324 -8.65 10.87 17.98
C GLU A 324 -8.80 12.21 17.24
N GLN A 325 -7.69 12.93 17.07
CA GLN A 325 -7.61 14.25 16.44
C GLN A 325 -6.85 14.22 15.11
N ASP A 326 -6.28 13.07 14.73
CA ASP A 326 -5.44 12.93 13.54
C ASP A 326 -6.22 12.32 12.37
N PRO A 327 -6.60 13.12 11.34
CA PRO A 327 -7.26 12.60 10.15
C PRO A 327 -6.32 11.80 9.24
N ASN A 328 -4.99 11.92 9.42
CA ASN A 328 -3.97 11.26 8.61
C ASN A 328 -2.87 10.66 9.52
N PRO A 329 -3.21 9.64 10.32
CA PRO A 329 -2.29 9.05 11.29
C PRO A 329 -1.10 8.39 10.59
N PRO A 330 0.03 8.23 11.29
CA PRO A 330 1.23 7.64 10.69
C PRO A 330 1.02 6.18 10.27
N SER A 331 1.66 5.79 9.18
CA SER A 331 1.47 4.53 8.47
C SER A 331 2.77 3.88 7.96
N SER A 332 3.95 4.36 8.38
CA SER A 332 5.26 3.80 8.01
C SER A 332 5.50 2.39 8.55
N LEU A 333 6.00 1.50 7.69
CA LEU A 333 6.60 0.22 8.06
C LEU A 333 8.03 0.12 7.51
N TRP A 334 9.00 -0.05 8.42
CA TRP A 334 10.40 -0.28 8.08
C TRP A 334 10.79 -1.74 8.28
N LEU A 335 11.38 -2.30 7.24
CA LEU A 335 11.91 -3.65 7.21
C LEU A 335 13.41 -3.62 6.90
N GLN A 336 14.11 -4.68 7.26
CA GLN A 336 15.42 -4.98 6.69
C GLN A 336 15.44 -6.38 6.12
N ARG A 337 15.99 -6.54 4.92
CA ARG A 337 16.26 -7.87 4.39
C ARG A 337 17.47 -8.46 5.11
N THR A 338 17.31 -9.56 5.83
CA THR A 338 18.36 -10.15 6.67
C THR A 338 19.11 -11.31 6.02
N ARG A 339 18.53 -11.95 4.98
CA ARG A 339 19.14 -13.09 4.27
C ARG A 339 18.77 -13.18 2.79
#